data_AF-R0LZY7-F1
#
_entry.id   AF-R0LZY7-F1
#
_cell.length_a   1.000
_cell.length_b   1.000
_cell.length_c   1.000
_cell.angle_alpha   90.00
_cell.angle_beta   90.00
_cell.angle_gamma   90.00
#
_symmetry.space_group_name_H-M   'P 1'
#
loop_
_entity.id
_entity.type
_entity.pdbx_description
1 polymer ?
#
loop_
_entity_poly.entity_id
_entity_poly.type
_entity_poly.pdbx_seq_one_letter_code
_entity_poly.pdbx_strand_id
1 'polypeptide(L)'
;MDTDQPIFNNGIHTISNNLLHTTSNDDNRFFENIFNNVNTLLKIKYEGQIIIKMKIYPFNNFTFNINVHITKVEGQVLLRLPSLDNNSKIEYTFISQPKIDISVDAGLSRNEGKQYLKTSLSNFIRRTIRFFIYKFFVYPSFNNACAAFDYA
;
A
#
# COMPACT_ATOMS: atom_id res chain seq x y z
N MET A 1 15.80 -43.71 -29.12
CA MET A 1 14.79 -42.79 -28.60
C MET A 1 14.94 -42.82 -27.10
N ASP A 2 15.67 -41.84 -26.58
CA ASP A 2 15.88 -41.65 -25.14
C ASP A 2 14.56 -41.29 -24.47
N THR A 3 14.27 -41.98 -23.38
CA THR A 3 13.25 -41.59 -22.41
C THR A 3 13.95 -41.37 -21.08
N ASP A 4 14.46 -40.16 -20.87
CA ASP A 4 14.93 -39.68 -19.57
C ASP A 4 13.72 -39.51 -18.65
N GLN A 5 13.60 -40.40 -17.65
CA GLN A 5 12.81 -40.15 -16.47
C GLN A 5 13.74 -39.70 -15.34
N PRO A 6 13.45 -38.62 -14.61
CA PRO A 6 14.25 -38.26 -13.45
C PRO A 6 13.99 -39.22 -12.29
N ILE A 7 15.06 -39.89 -11.86
CA ILE A 7 15.11 -40.67 -10.62
C ILE A 7 15.06 -39.68 -9.44
N PHE A 8 13.96 -39.67 -8.70
CA PHE A 8 13.88 -38.96 -7.42
C PHE A 8 14.77 -39.68 -6.40
N ASN A 9 15.94 -39.09 -6.12
CA ASN A 9 16.83 -39.55 -5.08
C ASN A 9 16.28 -39.08 -3.71
N ASN A 10 15.48 -39.93 -3.06
CA ASN A 10 15.06 -39.73 -1.67
C ASN A 10 16.25 -40.02 -0.74
N GLY A 11 17.16 -39.06 -0.63
CA GLY A 11 18.22 -39.07 0.37
C GLY A 11 17.63 -38.88 1.77
N ILE A 12 17.33 -39.99 2.44
CA ILE A 12 17.11 -40.01 3.89
C ILE A 12 18.46 -39.69 4.53
N HIS A 13 18.66 -38.42 4.92
CA HIS A 13 19.78 -38.06 5.78
C HIS A 13 19.45 -38.47 7.22
N THR A 14 20.05 -39.56 7.64
CA THR A 14 20.16 -39.96 9.05
C THR A 14 20.84 -38.82 9.81
N ILE A 15 20.10 -38.12 10.68
CA ILE A 15 20.65 -37.14 11.61
C ILE A 15 21.39 -37.94 12.69
N SER A 16 22.71 -38.04 12.57
CA SER A 16 23.56 -38.48 13.67
C SER A 16 23.56 -37.40 14.75
N ASN A 17 23.00 -37.73 15.92
CA ASN A 17 23.08 -36.88 17.12
C ASN A 17 24.52 -36.86 17.64
N ASN A 18 25.37 -36.02 17.05
CA ASN A 18 26.59 -35.58 17.70
C ASN A 18 26.38 -34.13 18.15
N LEU A 19 26.11 -34.01 19.45
CA LEU A 19 26.12 -32.76 20.20
C LEU A 19 27.54 -32.17 20.12
N LEU A 20 27.78 -31.29 19.16
CA LEU A 20 28.92 -30.37 19.20
C LEU A 20 28.37 -28.96 19.28
N HIS A 21 28.45 -28.42 20.49
CA HIS A 21 28.14 -27.05 20.82
C HIS A 21 29.21 -26.15 20.19
N THR A 22 28.97 -25.71 18.96
CA THR A 22 29.66 -24.57 18.35
C THR A 22 28.60 -23.59 17.89
N THR A 23 28.16 -22.72 18.80
CA THR A 23 27.43 -21.49 18.50
C THR A 23 28.39 -20.58 17.73
N SER A 24 28.47 -20.79 16.42
CA SER A 24 29.37 -20.10 15.49
C SER A 24 28.62 -18.93 14.85
N ASN A 25 29.29 -17.79 14.74
CA ASN A 25 28.85 -16.53 14.12
C ASN A 25 28.07 -16.62 12.79
N ASP A 26 28.03 -17.78 12.13
CA ASP A 26 27.35 -17.99 10.85
C ASP A 26 25.82 -18.06 10.97
N ASP A 27 25.28 -18.59 12.07
CA ASP A 27 23.82 -18.60 12.28
C ASP A 27 23.30 -17.16 12.41
N ASN A 28 23.99 -16.31 13.16
CA ASN A 28 23.64 -14.90 13.30
C ASN A 28 23.72 -14.15 11.97
N ARG A 29 24.77 -14.38 11.15
CA ARG A 29 24.90 -13.79 9.81
C ARG A 29 23.85 -14.29 8.83
N PHE A 30 23.40 -15.53 8.97
CA PHE A 30 22.32 -16.10 8.16
C PHE A 30 20.96 -15.46 8.49
N PHE A 31 20.63 -15.34 9.78
CA PHE A 31 19.41 -14.63 10.21
C PHE A 31 19.46 -13.15 9.79
N GLU A 32 20.58 -12.47 10.02
CA GLU A 32 20.81 -11.08 9.61
C GLU A 32 20.60 -10.89 8.09
N ASN A 33 21.06 -11.84 7.27
CA ASN A 33 20.85 -11.81 5.82
C ASN A 33 19.40 -12.14 5.38
N ILE A 34 18.65 -12.97 6.11
CA ILE A 34 17.25 -13.28 5.79
C ILE A 34 16.35 -12.07 6.04
N PHE A 35 16.63 -11.28 7.07
CA PHE A 35 15.89 -10.08 7.38
C PHE A 35 16.28 -8.88 6.49
N ASN A 36 17.16 -9.08 5.50
CA ASN A 36 17.60 -7.98 4.65
C ASN A 36 16.51 -7.40 3.74
N ASN A 37 15.43 -8.15 3.46
CA ASN A 37 14.24 -7.65 2.75
C ASN A 37 13.02 -8.52 3.11
N VAL A 38 12.24 -8.10 4.11
CA VAL A 38 11.00 -8.81 4.47
C VAL A 38 9.84 -8.25 3.65
N ASN A 39 9.30 -9.09 2.77
CA ASN A 39 8.08 -8.79 2.02
C ASN A 39 6.88 -9.39 2.74
N THR A 40 5.91 -8.56 3.11
CA THR A 40 4.67 -9.00 3.75
C THR A 40 3.48 -8.73 2.84
N LEU A 41 2.68 -9.75 2.61
CA LEU A 41 1.39 -9.63 1.93
C LEU A 41 0.28 -9.44 2.97
N LEU A 42 -0.40 -8.29 2.92
CA LEU A 42 -1.47 -7.94 3.85
C LEU A 42 -2.80 -7.84 3.10
N LYS A 43 -3.86 -8.42 3.67
CA LYS A 43 -5.23 -8.13 3.23
C LYS A 43 -5.79 -7.01 4.10
N ILE A 44 -6.10 -5.87 3.48
CA ILE A 44 -6.69 -4.72 4.16
C ILE A 44 -8.20 -4.75 3.93
N LYS A 45 -8.95 -4.61 5.02
CA LYS A 45 -10.39 -4.38 5.02
C LYS A 45 -10.70 -3.24 5.98
N TYR A 46 -11.06 -2.09 5.45
CA TYR A 46 -11.46 -0.91 6.18
C TYR A 46 -12.94 -0.64 5.94
N GLU A 47 -13.72 -0.62 7.01
CA GLU A 47 -15.17 -0.32 7.00
C GLU A 47 -15.51 0.92 7.86
N GLY A 48 -14.51 1.76 8.11
CA GLY A 48 -14.70 3.05 8.78
C GLY A 48 -15.13 4.14 7.80
N GLN A 49 -15.13 5.39 8.28
CA GLN A 49 -15.47 6.55 7.46
C GLN A 49 -14.31 7.55 7.43
N ILE A 50 -13.77 7.78 6.23
CA ILE A 50 -12.85 8.88 5.97
C ILE A 50 -13.64 9.99 5.29
N ILE A 51 -13.64 11.17 5.90
CA ILE A 51 -14.30 12.36 5.37
C ILE A 51 -13.22 13.41 5.09
N ILE A 52 -13.13 13.84 3.83
CA ILE A 52 -12.23 14.90 3.40
C ILE A 52 -13.10 16.06 2.94
N LYS A 53 -12.96 17.22 3.60
CA LYS A 53 -13.64 18.46 3.24
C LYS A 53 -12.60 19.45 2.74
N MET A 54 -12.82 20.00 1.56
CA MET A 54 -11.94 20.97 0.94
C MET A 54 -12.75 22.14 0.39
N LYS A 55 -12.25 23.36 0.64
CA LYS A 55 -12.77 24.59 0.05
C LYS A 55 -11.64 25.27 -0.72
N ILE A 56 -11.85 25.51 -2.01
CA ILE A 56 -10.90 26.22 -2.88
C ILE A 56 -11.53 27.53 -3.30
N TYR A 57 -10.74 28.61 -3.28
CA TYR A 57 -11.18 29.97 -3.64
C TYR A 57 -10.44 30.41 -4.91
N PRO A 58 -10.87 29.97 -6.11
CA PRO A 58 -10.12 30.20 -7.34
C PRO A 58 -10.16 31.67 -7.81
N PHE A 59 -11.25 32.38 -7.54
CA PHE A 59 -11.44 33.79 -7.91
C PHE A 59 -12.32 34.50 -6.88
N ASN A 60 -12.30 35.84 -6.87
CA ASN A 60 -13.16 36.63 -6.00
C ASN A 60 -14.64 36.23 -6.20
N ASN A 61 -15.32 35.94 -5.09
CA ASN A 61 -16.75 35.56 -4.99
C ASN A 61 -17.12 34.13 -5.41
N PHE A 62 -16.17 33.28 -5.80
CA PHE A 62 -16.43 31.87 -6.08
C PHE A 62 -15.77 30.96 -5.05
N THR A 63 -16.52 29.97 -4.57
CA THR A 63 -16.03 28.94 -3.66
C THR A 63 -16.32 27.57 -4.24
N PHE A 64 -15.29 26.78 -4.36
CA PHE A 64 -15.38 25.39 -4.76
C PHE A 64 -15.41 24.52 -3.52
N ASN A 65 -16.58 23.94 -3.23
CA ASN A 65 -16.76 23.06 -2.09
C ASN A 65 -16.62 21.62 -2.57
N ILE A 66 -15.80 20.83 -1.91
CA ILE A 66 -15.62 19.40 -2.19
C ILE A 66 -15.77 18.65 -0.86
N ASN A 67 -16.69 17.71 -0.81
CA ASN A 67 -16.82 16.75 0.27
C ASN A 67 -16.63 15.35 -0.32
N VAL A 68 -15.57 14.66 0.10
CA VAL A 68 -15.29 13.28 -0.29
C VAL A 68 -15.54 12.40 0.93
N HIS A 69 -16.31 11.34 0.72
CA HIS A 69 -16.59 10.32 1.72
C HIS A 69 -16.08 8.98 1.19
N ILE A 70 -15.17 8.35 1.94
CA ILE A 70 -14.70 7.00 1.66
C ILE A 70 -15.16 6.12 2.83
N THR A 71 -16.08 5.20 2.56
CA THR A 71 -16.73 4.36 3.57
C THR A 71 -16.20 2.94 3.60
N LYS A 72 -15.50 2.53 2.54
CA LYS A 72 -14.94 1.19 2.45
C LYS A 72 -13.67 1.19 1.60
N VAL A 73 -12.66 0.48 2.07
CA VAL A 73 -11.45 0.12 1.29
C VAL A 73 -11.16 -1.35 1.52
N GLU A 74 -11.09 -2.15 0.46
CA GLU A 74 -10.73 -3.55 0.53
C GLU A 74 -9.73 -3.90 -0.56
N GLY A 75 -8.62 -4.54 -0.20
CA GLY A 75 -7.57 -4.89 -1.15
C GLY A 75 -6.41 -5.66 -0.53
N GLN A 76 -5.48 -6.08 -1.38
CA GLN A 76 -4.22 -6.71 -0.96
C GLN A 76 -3.07 -5.74 -1.16
N VAL A 77 -2.26 -5.56 -0.12
CA VAL A 77 -1.10 -4.66 -0.10
C VAL A 77 0.16 -5.48 0.11
N LEU A 78 1.14 -5.26 -0.76
CA LEU A 78 2.51 -5.71 -0.57
C LEU A 78 3.26 -4.63 0.20
N LEU A 79 3.78 -5.00 1.36
CA LEU A 79 4.66 -4.17 2.19
C LEU A 79 6.09 -4.69 2.06
N ARG A 80 7.05 -3.81 1.79
CA ARG A 80 8.47 -4.11 1.83
C ARG A 80 9.09 -3.41 3.02
N LEU A 81 9.57 -4.19 3.97
CA LEU A 81 10.20 -3.70 5.17
C LEU A 81 11.72 -3.67 4.96
N PRO A 82 12.38 -2.54 5.28
CA PRO A 82 13.83 -2.42 5.19
C PRO A 82 14.52 -3.25 6.27
N SER A 83 15.79 -3.60 6.02
CA SER A 83 16.67 -4.16 7.03
C SER A 83 17.11 -3.09 8.04
N LEU A 84 17.44 -3.51 9.26
CA LEU A 84 17.76 -2.62 10.39
C LEU A 84 18.92 -1.64 10.09
N ASP A 85 19.85 -2.01 9.21
CA ASP A 85 21.07 -1.27 8.92
C ASP A 85 21.05 -0.48 7.61
N ASN A 86 19.97 -0.58 6.83
CA ASN A 86 19.81 0.21 5.63
C ASN A 86 18.88 1.40 5.92
N ASN A 87 19.28 2.58 5.47
CA ASN A 87 18.53 3.84 5.49
C ASN A 87 17.27 3.81 4.58
N SER A 88 16.69 2.63 4.41
CA SER A 88 15.63 2.28 3.47
C SER A 88 14.29 2.55 4.13
N LYS A 89 13.37 3.11 3.34
CA LYS A 89 12.04 3.48 3.81
C LYS A 89 11.12 2.28 3.69
N ILE A 90 10.10 2.20 4.55
CA ILE A 90 9.03 1.20 4.39
C ILE A 90 8.30 1.52 3.08
N GLU A 91 8.21 0.55 2.17
CA GLU A 91 7.50 0.71 0.90
C GLU A 91 6.19 -0.08 0.90
N TYR A 92 5.15 0.44 0.26
CA TYR A 92 3.91 -0.28 0.08
C TYR A 92 3.26 -0.04 -1.29
N THR A 93 2.52 -1.04 -1.75
CA THR A 93 1.71 -0.97 -2.97
C THR A 93 0.51 -1.91 -2.89
N PHE A 94 -0.62 -1.53 -3.49
CA PHE A 94 -1.70 -2.47 -3.76
C PHE A 94 -1.34 -3.34 -4.95
N ILE A 95 -1.47 -4.65 -4.80
CA ILE A 95 -1.10 -5.62 -5.86
C ILE A 95 -2.09 -5.56 -7.04
N SER A 96 -3.31 -5.16 -6.75
CA SER A 96 -4.38 -4.98 -7.73
C SER A 96 -5.26 -3.81 -7.32
N GLN A 97 -6.13 -3.35 -8.23
CA GLN A 97 -7.01 -2.24 -7.94
C GLN A 97 -7.90 -2.54 -6.72
N PRO A 98 -7.79 -1.75 -5.63
CA PRO A 98 -8.61 -1.96 -4.44
C PRO A 98 -10.08 -1.66 -4.72
N LYS A 99 -10.97 -2.34 -4.02
CA LYS A 99 -12.40 -2.01 -3.98
C LYS A 99 -12.58 -0.82 -3.03
N ILE A 100 -13.01 0.31 -3.57
CA ILE A 100 -13.18 1.54 -2.79
C ILE A 100 -14.55 2.14 -3.07
N ASP A 101 -15.31 2.34 -1.99
CA ASP A 101 -16.58 3.05 -2.04
C ASP A 101 -16.35 4.53 -1.76
N ILE A 102 -16.43 5.33 -2.82
CA ILE A 102 -16.19 6.77 -2.81
C ILE A 102 -17.47 7.50 -3.21
N SER A 103 -17.98 8.32 -2.31
CA SER A 103 -19.01 9.31 -2.59
C SER A 103 -18.38 10.70 -2.62
N VAL A 104 -18.79 11.52 -3.58
CA VAL A 104 -18.27 12.88 -3.76
C VAL A 104 -19.43 13.84 -3.95
N ASP A 105 -19.52 14.86 -3.10
CA ASP A 105 -20.38 16.03 -3.29
C ASP A 105 -19.47 17.24 -3.52
N ALA A 106 -19.36 17.67 -4.77
CA ALA A 106 -18.56 18.81 -5.17
C ALA A 106 -19.46 19.83 -5.89
N GLY A 107 -19.28 21.11 -5.61
CA GLY A 107 -20.08 22.17 -6.20
C GLY A 107 -19.37 23.51 -6.21
N LEU A 108 -19.62 24.29 -7.24
CA LEU A 108 -19.16 25.69 -7.31
C LEU A 108 -20.26 26.59 -6.76
N SER A 109 -20.01 27.33 -5.69
CA SER A 109 -20.92 28.36 -5.19
C SER A 109 -20.39 29.75 -5.53
N ARG A 110 -21.31 30.68 -5.78
CA ARG A 110 -21.02 32.12 -5.82
C ARG A 110 -21.58 32.72 -4.53
N ASN A 111 -20.72 33.10 -3.58
CA ASN A 111 -21.07 33.43 -2.18
C ASN A 111 -21.83 32.30 -1.44
N GLU A 112 -22.58 32.61 -0.36
CA GLU A 112 -23.44 31.69 0.42
C GLU A 112 -24.73 31.24 -0.33
N GLY A 113 -24.68 31.20 -1.67
CA GLY A 113 -25.83 30.91 -2.53
C GLY A 113 -25.89 29.48 -3.08
N LYS A 114 -26.71 29.31 -4.13
CA LYS A 114 -26.89 28.05 -4.86
C LYS A 114 -25.55 27.50 -5.38
N GLN A 115 -25.40 26.18 -5.31
CA GLN A 115 -24.27 25.46 -5.87
C GLN A 115 -24.55 25.04 -7.33
N TYR A 116 -23.60 25.32 -8.21
CA TYR A 116 -23.63 25.03 -9.63
C TYR A 116 -22.74 23.83 -9.97
N LEU A 117 -23.02 23.20 -11.11
CA LEU A 117 -22.23 22.10 -11.70
C LEU A 117 -22.05 20.87 -10.80
N LYS A 118 -22.90 20.69 -9.79
CA LYS A 118 -22.74 19.62 -8.78
C LYS A 118 -22.42 18.26 -9.39
N THR A 119 -23.31 17.79 -10.27
CA THR A 119 -23.20 16.46 -10.89
C THR A 119 -21.94 16.29 -11.71
N SER A 120 -21.64 17.23 -12.61
CA SER A 120 -20.46 17.15 -13.48
C SER A 120 -19.18 17.15 -12.66
N LEU A 121 -19.15 17.97 -11.61
CA LEU A 121 -17.98 18.18 -10.79
C LEU A 121 -17.72 17.03 -9.82
N SER A 122 -18.76 16.54 -9.15
CA SER A 122 -18.71 15.33 -8.34
C SER A 122 -18.21 14.15 -9.16
N ASN A 123 -18.70 13.98 -10.39
CA ASN A 123 -18.25 12.91 -11.28
C ASN A 123 -16.79 13.07 -11.70
N PHE A 124 -16.39 14.30 -12.05
CA PHE A 124 -15.01 14.60 -12.39
C PHE A 124 -14.07 14.27 -11.22
N ILE A 125 -14.31 14.83 -10.03
CA ILE A 125 -13.49 14.59 -8.84
C ILE A 125 -13.47 13.11 -8.47
N ARG A 126 -14.61 12.41 -8.50
CA ARG A 126 -14.67 10.96 -8.24
C ARG A 126 -13.79 10.16 -9.21
N ARG A 127 -13.85 10.48 -10.50
CA ARG A 127 -13.02 9.81 -11.53
C ARG A 127 -11.54 10.12 -11.33
N THR A 128 -11.22 11.37 -11.01
CA THR A 128 -9.88 11.83 -10.69
C THR A 128 -9.31 11.07 -9.50
N ILE A 129 -10.02 10.97 -8.37
CA ILE A 129 -9.56 10.22 -7.20
C ILE A 129 -9.30 8.75 -7.55
N ARG A 130 -10.22 8.09 -8.26
CA ARG A 130 -10.02 6.69 -8.68
C ARG A 130 -8.78 6.53 -9.56
N PHE A 131 -8.57 7.46 -10.49
CA PHE A 131 -7.40 7.46 -11.35
C PHE A 131 -6.10 7.67 -10.55
N PHE A 132 -6.09 8.61 -9.61
CA PHE A 132 -4.93 8.82 -8.72
C PHE A 132 -4.60 7.58 -7.90
N ILE A 133 -5.62 6.93 -7.31
CA ILE A 133 -5.41 5.70 -6.55
C ILE A 133 -4.80 4.61 -7.43
N TYR A 134 -5.37 4.38 -8.61
CA TYR A 134 -4.83 3.41 -9.55
C TYR A 134 -3.39 3.74 -9.97
N LYS A 135 -3.10 4.99 -10.33
CA LYS A 135 -1.80 5.38 -10.86
C LYS A 135 -0.70 5.35 -9.80
N PHE A 136 -0.98 5.81 -8.59
CA PHE A 136 0.06 6.02 -7.57
C PHE A 136 0.12 4.91 -6.53
N PHE A 137 -0.98 4.23 -6.23
CA PHE A 137 -1.04 3.26 -5.14
C PHE A 137 -1.10 1.80 -5.59
N VAL A 138 -1.33 1.52 -6.88
CA VAL A 138 -1.39 0.16 -7.42
C VAL A 138 -0.10 -0.18 -8.16
N TYR A 139 0.33 -1.44 -8.08
CA TYR A 139 1.50 -1.97 -8.80
C TYR A 139 1.47 -1.57 -10.30
N PRO A 140 2.60 -1.12 -10.87
CA PRO A 140 3.98 -1.18 -10.36
C PRO A 140 4.41 -0.03 -9.45
N SER A 141 3.50 0.87 -9.05
CA SER A 141 3.85 2.02 -8.22
C SER A 141 4.04 1.65 -6.75
N PHE A 142 5.18 2.03 -6.17
CA PHE A 142 5.49 1.87 -4.74
C PHE A 142 5.49 3.23 -4.04
N ASN A 143 4.91 3.29 -2.85
CA ASN A 143 4.88 4.49 -2.01
C ASN A 143 5.74 4.27 -0.77
N ASN A 144 6.51 5.29 -0.42
CA ASN A 144 7.28 5.29 0.81
C ASN A 144 6.37 5.72 1.97
N ALA A 145 6.19 4.86 2.96
CA ALA A 145 5.77 5.28 4.28
C ALA A 145 7.00 5.90 4.95
N CYS A 146 7.07 7.23 4.98
CA CYS A 146 8.09 7.91 5.78
C CYS A 146 7.79 7.61 7.24
N ALA A 147 8.57 6.72 7.84
CA ALA A 147 8.55 6.55 9.27
C ALA A 147 9.25 7.78 9.86
N ALA A 148 8.48 8.78 10.30
CA ALA A 148 8.99 9.83 11.17
C ALA A 148 9.26 9.20 12.54
N PHE A 149 10.33 8.42 12.64
CA PHE A 149 10.98 8.14 13.91
C PHE A 149 12.12 9.13 14.06
N ASP A 150 11.76 10.40 14.23
CA ASP A 150 12.66 11.36 14.86
C ASP A 150 12.75 10.93 16.33
N TYR A 151 13.74 10.11 16.65
CA TYR A 151 14.16 9.90 18.03
C TYR A 151 14.82 11.21 18.48
N ALA A 152 14.12 11.96 19.34
CA ALA A 152 14.65 13.07 20.10
C ALA A 152 15.54 12.57 21.26
#